data_AF-A0A2V9RRC0-F1
#
_entry.id   AF-A0A2V9RRC0-F1
#
_cell.length_a   1.000
_cell.length_b   1.000
_cell.length_c   1.000
_cell.angle_alpha   90.00
_cell.angle_beta   90.00
_cell.angle_gamma   90.00
#
_symmetry.space_group_name_H-M   'P 1'
#
loop_
_entity.id
_entity.type
_entity.pdbx_description
1 polymer ?
#
loop_
_entity_poly.entity_id
_entity_poly.type
_entity_poly.pdbx_seq_one_letter_code
_entity_poly.pdbx_strand_id
1 'polypeptide(L)'
;MRKLISLFVVLLLGAGLLAFFGKNRTGRVSADQTRSGSSRPELEYLKAVGSAAPPKDPQLLFLLMGAYANANQQVEGAEFFSARLNEFGPRLSDPQKALYLSAIGLLRAQHASSVSLLHRMGYVKDTIAMLDQAKRLSGGQIFVVNWISGVVRSQLPSFFHQKQAARDDLNWCAANIAKAPDAGWLREVDFRLGTLAFAAGDHAKAQDYLRQSGYKSFDKPVVLTTPFSEDVLSGHAFASRRIAEIIPGRVYALSSFEFTEYYFVISDDRRELIGIDAGTRADSAKAAYEALRIYAPNLPELTTIFITHSHWDHIGGQAYFRGLNPKPRFYAR
;
A
#
# COMPACT_ATOMS: atom_id res chain seq x y z
N MET A 1 1.52 -60.08 -4.56
CA MET A 1 1.66 -59.23 -5.77
C MET A 1 0.40 -58.44 -6.17
N ARG A 2 -0.54 -58.12 -5.25
CA ARG A 2 -1.69 -57.24 -5.51
C ARG A 2 -1.73 -55.96 -4.65
N LYS A 3 -0.81 -55.80 -3.70
CA LYS A 3 -0.71 -54.61 -2.82
C LYS A 3 0.35 -53.58 -3.22
N LEU A 4 1.23 -53.91 -4.18
CA LEU A 4 2.26 -52.99 -4.71
C LEU A 4 1.80 -52.17 -5.93
N ILE A 5 0.68 -52.54 -6.56
CA ILE A 5 0.13 -51.84 -7.73
C ILE A 5 -0.75 -50.64 -7.30
N SER A 6 -1.24 -50.63 -6.04
CA SER A 6 -2.10 -49.54 -5.53
C SER A 6 -1.33 -48.26 -5.14
N LEU A 7 -0.04 -48.38 -4.81
CA LEU A 7 0.77 -47.20 -4.41
C LEU A 7 1.20 -46.34 -5.62
N PHE A 8 1.32 -46.94 -6.81
CA PHE A 8 1.68 -46.23 -8.04
C PHE A 8 0.50 -45.48 -8.67
N VAL A 9 -0.74 -45.94 -8.47
CA VAL A 9 -1.94 -45.27 -8.99
C VAL A 9 -2.31 -44.03 -8.17
N VAL A 10 -2.00 -44.00 -6.86
CA VAL A 10 -2.18 -42.81 -6.02
C VAL A 10 -1.11 -41.73 -6.29
N LEU A 11 0.11 -42.15 -6.67
CA LEU A 11 1.18 -41.22 -7.09
C LEU A 11 0.97 -40.63 -8.49
N LEU A 12 0.27 -41.33 -9.39
CA LEU A 12 -0.06 -40.83 -10.73
C LEU A 12 -1.37 -40.02 -10.79
N LEU A 13 -2.31 -40.23 -9.87
CA LEU A 13 -3.52 -39.38 -9.74
C LEU A 13 -3.30 -38.14 -8.86
N GLY A 14 -2.24 -38.11 -8.04
CA GLY A 14 -1.84 -36.92 -7.26
C GLY A 14 -1.03 -35.88 -8.05
N ALA A 15 -0.58 -36.20 -9.26
CA ALA A 15 0.19 -35.30 -10.14
C ALA A 15 -0.69 -34.56 -11.17
N GLY A 16 -2.00 -34.82 -11.21
CA GLY A 16 -2.92 -34.37 -12.26
C GLY A 16 -3.70 -33.07 -12.02
N LEU A 17 -3.45 -32.33 -10.93
CA LEU A 17 -4.24 -31.13 -10.56
C LEU A 17 -3.39 -29.86 -10.35
N LEU A 18 -2.22 -29.79 -10.99
CA LEU A 18 -1.35 -28.60 -11.03
C LEU A 18 -1.09 -28.06 -12.44
N ALA A 19 -1.97 -28.38 -13.40
CA ALA A 19 -1.92 -27.84 -14.75
C ALA A 19 -3.16 -26.97 -15.04
N PHE A 20 -3.23 -25.82 -14.38
CA PHE A 20 -3.93 -24.64 -14.91
C PHE A 20 -2.97 -23.46 -14.88
N PHE A 21 -1.90 -23.57 -15.68
CA PHE A 21 -1.10 -22.43 -16.10
C PHE A 21 -1.37 -22.15 -17.57
N GLY A 22 -1.67 -20.88 -17.84
CA GLY A 22 -2.06 -20.35 -19.14
C GLY A 22 -1.19 -20.85 -20.29
N LYS A 23 -1.88 -21.38 -21.30
CA LYS A 23 -1.37 -21.49 -22.66
C LYS A 23 -1.13 -20.07 -23.16
N ASN A 24 0.12 -19.65 -23.32
CA ASN A 24 0.46 -18.60 -24.27
C ASN A 24 1.72 -18.98 -25.04
N ARG A 25 1.60 -18.78 -26.35
CA ARG A 25 2.44 -19.30 -27.41
C ARG A 25 3.88 -18.79 -27.30
N THR A 26 4.80 -19.71 -27.54
CA THR A 26 6.23 -19.50 -27.74
C THR A 26 6.49 -18.64 -28.99
N GLY A 27 6.71 -17.34 -28.79
CA GLY A 27 7.48 -16.51 -29.70
C GLY A 27 8.96 -16.66 -29.37
N ARG A 28 9.74 -17.18 -30.31
CA ARG A 28 11.21 -17.33 -30.21
C ARG A 28 11.82 -15.92 -30.16
N VAL A 29 12.27 -15.47 -28.99
CA VAL A 29 13.11 -14.27 -28.86
C VAL A 29 14.56 -14.75 -28.73
N SER A 30 15.40 -14.25 -29.64
CA SER A 30 16.79 -14.62 -29.80
C SER A 30 17.60 -14.39 -28.51
N ALA A 31 18.52 -15.30 -28.22
CA ALA A 31 19.28 -15.42 -26.99
C ALA A 31 20.48 -14.44 -26.89
N ASP A 32 20.34 -13.19 -27.37
CA ASP A 32 21.48 -12.28 -27.52
C ASP A 32 21.25 -10.84 -27.00
N GLN A 33 20.36 -10.68 -26.00
CA GLN A 33 20.12 -9.38 -25.32
C GLN A 33 20.21 -9.42 -23.79
N THR A 34 20.80 -10.46 -23.19
CA THR A 34 20.89 -10.62 -21.72
C THR A 34 22.10 -9.93 -21.07
N ARG A 35 22.55 -8.81 -21.61
CA ARG A 35 23.48 -7.88 -20.94
C ARG A 35 23.08 -6.42 -21.14
N SER A 36 21.85 -6.08 -20.78
CA SER A 36 21.55 -4.73 -20.32
C SER A 36 21.36 -4.81 -18.81
N GLY A 37 22.43 -4.47 -18.06
CA GLY A 37 22.31 -4.15 -16.64
C GLY A 37 21.48 -2.88 -16.55
N SER A 38 20.17 -3.02 -16.54
CA SER A 38 19.24 -1.91 -16.30
C SER A 38 19.43 -1.48 -14.86
N SER A 39 20.30 -0.52 -14.64
CA SER A 39 20.24 0.32 -13.44
C SER A 39 18.79 0.83 -13.36
N ARG A 40 18.14 0.65 -12.22
CA ARG A 40 16.82 1.19 -11.93
C ARG A 40 17.05 2.38 -10.99
N PRO A 41 17.20 3.60 -11.51
CA PRO A 41 17.62 4.75 -10.71
C PRO A 41 16.71 4.99 -9.50
N GLU A 42 15.42 4.69 -9.61
CA GLU A 42 14.45 4.80 -8.53
C GLU A 42 14.73 3.81 -7.40
N LEU A 43 15.08 2.56 -7.72
CA LEU A 43 15.43 1.55 -6.73
C LEU A 43 16.75 1.91 -6.04
N GLU A 44 17.75 2.36 -6.79
CA GLU A 44 19.04 2.79 -6.23
C GLU A 44 18.89 4.04 -5.34
N TYR A 45 18.04 4.99 -5.74
CA TYR A 45 17.68 6.13 -4.90
C TYR A 45 17.02 5.68 -3.59
N LEU A 46 16.01 4.80 -3.66
CA LEU A 46 15.33 4.30 -2.48
C LEU A 46 16.25 3.47 -1.57
N LYS A 47 17.20 2.70 -2.15
CA LYS A 47 18.26 2.01 -1.41
C LYS A 47 19.15 3.00 -0.67
N ALA A 48 19.59 4.08 -1.32
CA ALA A 48 20.41 5.12 -0.72
C ALA A 48 19.67 5.79 0.46
N VAL A 49 18.41 6.19 0.25
CA VAL A 49 17.55 6.76 1.30
C VAL A 49 17.37 5.77 2.46
N GLY A 50 17.06 4.49 2.16
CA GLY A 50 16.87 3.44 3.15
C GLY A 50 18.14 2.99 3.88
N SER A 51 19.32 3.39 3.38
CA SER A 51 20.62 3.10 4.00
C SER A 51 21.11 4.23 4.90
N ALA A 52 20.65 5.46 4.69
CA ALA A 52 21.16 6.63 5.40
C ALA A 52 20.81 6.62 6.90
N ALA A 53 19.57 6.24 7.24
CA ALA A 53 19.08 6.16 8.61
C ALA A 53 17.80 5.32 8.68
N PRO A 54 17.37 4.88 9.88
CA PRO A 54 16.03 4.35 10.08
C PRO A 54 14.97 5.30 9.50
N PRO A 55 14.05 4.83 8.64
CA PRO A 55 13.03 5.69 8.07
C PRO A 55 12.11 6.19 9.18
N LYS A 56 11.92 7.52 9.24
CA LYS A 56 10.96 8.17 10.15
C LYS A 56 9.52 7.91 9.71
N ASP A 57 9.30 7.87 8.39
CA ASP A 57 8.03 7.50 7.78
C ASP A 57 8.07 6.02 7.32
N PRO A 58 7.26 5.13 7.91
CA PRO A 58 7.11 3.75 7.49
C PRO A 58 6.81 3.56 5.99
N GLN A 59 6.18 4.53 5.33
CA GLN A 59 5.85 4.42 3.90
C GLN A 59 7.08 4.25 3.02
N LEU A 60 8.22 4.87 3.37
CA LEU A 60 9.46 4.72 2.63
C LEU A 60 9.99 3.28 2.65
N LEU A 61 9.79 2.58 3.77
CA LEU A 61 10.17 1.18 3.91
C LEU A 61 9.34 0.30 2.96
N PHE A 62 8.01 0.50 2.93
CA PHE A 62 7.13 -0.29 2.06
C PHE A 62 7.20 0.11 0.59
N LEU A 63 7.53 1.37 0.28
CA LEU A 63 7.81 1.80 -1.08
C LEU A 63 9.05 1.09 -1.64
N LEU A 64 10.14 1.03 -0.86
CA LEU A 64 11.34 0.28 -1.24
C LEU A 64 11.06 -1.23 -1.36
N MET A 65 10.28 -1.80 -0.43
CA MET A 65 9.86 -3.19 -0.51
C MET A 65 9.05 -3.47 -1.79
N GLY A 66 8.10 -2.58 -2.12
CA GLY A 66 7.34 -2.65 -3.36
C GLY A 66 8.24 -2.53 -4.60
N ALA A 67 9.26 -1.66 -4.57
CA ALA A 67 10.22 -1.51 -5.66
C ALA A 67 11.01 -2.81 -5.91
N TYR A 68 11.48 -3.49 -4.86
CA TYR A 68 12.11 -4.82 -4.99
C TYR A 68 11.15 -5.87 -5.55
N ALA A 69 9.89 -5.89 -5.07
CA ALA A 69 8.89 -6.83 -5.56
C ALA A 69 8.57 -6.61 -7.06
N ASN A 70 8.40 -5.34 -7.47
CA ASN A 70 8.16 -4.95 -8.86
C ASN A 70 9.39 -5.17 -9.77
N ALA A 71 10.58 -5.25 -9.18
CA ALA A 71 11.80 -5.61 -9.89
C ALA A 71 12.06 -7.12 -9.94
N ASN A 72 11.19 -7.93 -9.35
CA ASN A 72 11.40 -9.37 -9.19
C ASN A 72 12.73 -9.69 -8.47
N GLN A 73 13.10 -8.83 -7.52
CA GLN A 73 14.32 -8.89 -6.71
C GLN A 73 13.97 -9.16 -5.24
N GLN A 74 13.04 -10.08 -4.98
CA GLN A 74 12.55 -10.33 -3.63
C GLN A 74 13.64 -10.87 -2.70
N VAL A 75 14.58 -11.67 -3.22
CA VAL A 75 15.73 -12.20 -2.45
C VAL A 75 16.64 -11.06 -2.01
N GLU A 76 17.11 -10.24 -2.96
CA GLU A 76 17.96 -9.08 -2.69
C GLU A 76 17.26 -8.09 -1.74
N GLY A 77 15.97 -7.86 -1.92
CA GLY A 77 15.18 -7.02 -1.02
C GLY A 77 15.11 -7.57 0.40
N ALA A 78 14.86 -8.88 0.56
CA ALA A 78 14.83 -9.52 1.87
C ALA A 78 16.19 -9.45 2.57
N GLU A 79 17.28 -9.64 1.84
CA GLU A 79 18.65 -9.50 2.34
C GLU A 79 18.96 -8.05 2.74
N PHE A 80 18.60 -7.08 1.89
CA PHE A 80 18.78 -5.65 2.16
C PHE A 80 18.08 -5.24 3.46
N PHE A 81 16.79 -5.56 3.60
CA PHE A 81 16.04 -5.22 4.83
C PHE A 81 16.57 -5.96 6.06
N SER A 82 17.04 -7.20 5.91
CA SER A 82 17.66 -7.94 7.02
C SER A 82 18.96 -7.27 7.48
N ALA A 83 19.80 -6.84 6.53
CA ALA A 83 21.02 -6.09 6.83
C ALA A 83 20.72 -4.76 7.53
N ARG A 84 19.73 -3.99 7.03
CA ARG A 84 19.30 -2.74 7.67
C ARG A 84 18.71 -2.98 9.06
N LEU A 85 17.90 -4.03 9.24
CA LEU A 85 17.34 -4.40 10.55
C LEU A 85 18.45 -4.70 11.56
N ASN A 86 19.50 -5.41 11.14
CA ASN A 86 20.65 -5.72 12.00
C ASN A 86 21.46 -4.45 12.33
N GLU A 87 21.79 -3.64 11.33
CA GLU A 87 22.58 -2.41 11.51
C GLU A 87 21.83 -1.37 12.36
N PHE A 88 20.55 -1.20 12.13
CA PHE A 88 19.73 -0.21 12.83
C PHE A 88 19.17 -0.73 14.14
N GLY A 89 19.18 -2.05 14.38
CA GLY A 89 18.52 -2.72 15.50
C GLY A 89 18.60 -2.03 16.86
N PRO A 90 19.79 -1.56 17.31
CA PRO A 90 19.93 -0.84 18.59
C PRO A 90 19.16 0.49 18.67
N ARG A 91 18.89 1.12 17.52
CA ARG A 91 18.18 2.40 17.38
C ARG A 91 16.69 2.25 17.05
N LEU A 92 16.24 1.03 16.73
CA LEU A 92 14.85 0.76 16.36
C LEU A 92 14.00 0.45 17.59
N SER A 93 12.84 1.09 17.68
CA SER A 93 11.77 0.66 18.57
C SER A 93 11.17 -0.67 18.11
N ASP A 94 10.46 -1.37 19.00
CA ASP A 94 9.80 -2.64 18.67
C ASP A 94 8.77 -2.52 17.53
N PRO A 95 7.92 -1.46 17.48
CA PRO A 95 7.11 -1.15 16.32
C PRO A 95 7.91 -1.06 15.02
N GLN A 96 9.07 -0.40 15.02
CA GLN A 96 9.89 -0.26 13.82
C GLN A 96 10.50 -1.61 13.40
N LYS A 97 11.00 -2.41 14.35
CA LYS A 97 11.49 -3.78 14.07
C LYS A 97 10.38 -4.65 13.47
N ALA A 98 9.16 -4.53 13.97
CA ALA A 98 8.01 -5.24 13.42
C ALA A 98 7.77 -4.90 11.94
N LEU A 99 7.88 -3.63 11.55
CA LEU A 99 7.73 -3.21 10.14
C LEU A 99 8.79 -3.85 9.23
N TYR A 100 10.05 -3.87 9.65
CA TYR A 100 11.13 -4.54 8.91
C TYR A 100 10.85 -6.04 8.76
N LEU A 101 10.51 -6.73 9.84
CA LEU A 101 10.21 -8.16 9.83
C LEU A 101 9.01 -8.47 8.91
N SER A 102 7.98 -7.63 8.91
CA SER A 102 6.84 -7.79 8.00
C SER A 102 7.23 -7.60 6.53
N ALA A 103 8.05 -6.60 6.19
CA ALA A 103 8.52 -6.41 4.82
C ALA A 103 9.39 -7.58 4.34
N ILE A 104 10.32 -8.04 5.18
CA ILE A 104 11.15 -9.23 4.89
C ILE A 104 10.25 -10.45 4.71
N GLY A 105 9.30 -10.67 5.63
CA GLY A 105 8.36 -11.80 5.57
C GLY A 105 7.53 -11.82 4.30
N LEU A 106 7.06 -10.65 3.83
CA LEU A 106 6.30 -10.55 2.58
C LEU A 106 7.16 -10.88 1.35
N LEU A 107 8.35 -10.30 1.23
CA LEU A 107 9.27 -10.58 0.13
C LEU A 107 9.65 -12.08 0.12
N ARG A 108 9.92 -12.65 1.30
CA ARG A 108 10.19 -14.08 1.43
C ARG A 108 9.01 -14.91 0.95
N ALA A 109 7.79 -14.59 1.39
CA ALA A 109 6.58 -15.30 0.98
C ALA A 109 6.36 -15.26 -0.54
N GLN A 110 6.60 -14.12 -1.18
CA GLN A 110 6.52 -13.97 -2.64
C GLN A 110 7.55 -14.84 -3.38
N HIS A 111 8.75 -15.01 -2.81
CA HIS A 111 9.82 -15.82 -3.39
C HIS A 111 9.66 -17.34 -3.13
N ALA A 112 8.79 -17.76 -2.21
CA ALA A 112 8.74 -19.15 -1.73
C ALA A 112 8.51 -20.19 -2.84
N SER A 113 7.83 -19.83 -3.93
CA SER A 113 7.59 -20.71 -5.09
C SER A 113 8.85 -21.00 -5.91
N SER A 114 9.87 -20.14 -5.83
CA SER A 114 11.17 -20.31 -6.48
C SER A 114 12.18 -21.09 -5.63
N VAL A 115 11.92 -21.25 -4.33
CA VAL A 115 12.74 -22.08 -3.44
C VAL A 115 12.54 -23.56 -3.76
N SER A 116 13.64 -24.34 -3.82
CA SER A 116 13.57 -25.77 -4.13
C SER A 116 12.69 -26.52 -3.13
N LEU A 117 11.96 -27.54 -3.60
CA LEU A 117 10.95 -28.26 -2.79
C LEU A 117 11.53 -28.82 -1.49
N LEU A 118 12.79 -29.27 -1.51
CA LEU A 118 13.50 -29.81 -0.34
C LEU A 118 13.63 -28.78 0.80
N HIS A 119 13.84 -27.50 0.48
CA HIS A 119 14.04 -26.44 1.47
C HIS A 119 12.79 -25.59 1.72
N ARG A 120 11.81 -25.64 0.80
CA ARG A 120 10.62 -24.77 0.83
C ARG A 120 9.83 -24.90 2.13
N MET A 121 9.71 -26.10 2.68
CA MET A 121 8.99 -26.31 3.93
C MET A 121 9.61 -25.55 5.12
N GLY A 122 10.94 -25.65 5.29
CA GLY A 122 11.66 -24.90 6.33
C GLY A 122 11.58 -23.40 6.08
N TYR A 123 11.83 -22.98 4.84
CA TYR A 123 11.77 -21.60 4.42
C TYR A 123 10.41 -20.92 4.72
N VAL A 124 9.30 -21.64 4.48
CA VAL A 124 7.94 -21.15 4.80
C VAL A 124 7.73 -21.09 6.31
N LYS A 125 8.16 -22.10 7.08
CA LYS A 125 8.05 -22.08 8.54
C LYS A 125 8.82 -20.91 9.17
N ASP A 126 10.04 -20.65 8.69
CA ASP A 126 10.85 -19.51 9.16
C ASP A 126 10.16 -18.18 8.84
N THR A 127 9.53 -18.10 7.66
CA THR A 127 8.77 -16.91 7.24
C THR A 127 7.54 -16.69 8.14
N ILE A 128 6.83 -17.77 8.52
CA ILE A 128 5.72 -17.69 9.48
C ILE A 128 6.23 -17.21 10.86
N ALA A 129 7.32 -17.79 11.35
CA ALA A 129 7.90 -17.41 12.65
C ALA A 129 8.34 -15.93 12.68
N MET A 130 8.86 -15.42 11.57
CA MET A 130 9.20 -14.02 11.40
C MET A 130 7.97 -13.10 11.48
N LEU A 131 6.86 -13.49 10.83
CA LEU A 131 5.59 -12.77 10.91
C LEU A 131 4.98 -12.84 12.32
N ASP A 132 5.11 -13.97 13.02
CA ASP A 132 4.72 -14.08 14.43
C ASP A 132 5.54 -13.13 15.32
N GLN A 133 6.85 -13.03 15.09
CA GLN A 133 7.71 -12.09 15.81
C GLN A 133 7.33 -10.64 15.54
N ALA A 134 7.05 -10.28 14.27
CA ALA A 134 6.57 -8.95 13.91
C ALA A 134 5.27 -8.59 14.65
N LYS A 135 4.33 -9.54 14.74
CA LYS A 135 3.09 -9.33 15.50
C LYS A 135 3.34 -9.17 17.00
N ARG A 136 4.22 -9.97 17.59
CA ARG A 136 4.59 -9.82 19.01
C ARG A 136 5.18 -8.45 19.31
N LEU A 137 6.14 -7.99 18.50
CA LEU A 137 6.80 -6.69 18.68
C LEU A 137 5.87 -5.50 18.45
N SER A 138 4.86 -5.65 17.58
CA SER A 138 3.84 -4.62 17.37
C SER A 138 2.69 -4.66 18.37
N GLY A 139 2.67 -5.62 19.29
CA GLY A 139 1.52 -5.89 20.18
C GLY A 139 0.23 -6.22 19.42
N GLY A 140 0.33 -6.62 18.15
CA GLY A 140 -0.81 -6.80 17.25
C GLY A 140 -1.57 -5.50 16.93
N GLN A 141 -0.98 -4.32 17.14
CA GLN A 141 -1.67 -3.03 16.99
C GLN A 141 -1.38 -2.30 15.67
N ILE A 142 -0.42 -2.77 14.88
CA ILE A 142 -0.02 -2.11 13.62
C ILE A 142 -0.75 -2.75 12.45
N PHE A 143 -1.50 -1.93 11.71
CA PHE A 143 -2.36 -2.41 10.62
C PHE A 143 -1.61 -3.18 9.54
N VAL A 144 -0.55 -2.58 8.99
CA VAL A 144 0.22 -3.22 7.91
C VAL A 144 0.87 -4.55 8.34
N VAL A 145 1.24 -4.70 9.61
CA VAL A 145 1.81 -5.94 10.15
C VAL A 145 0.77 -7.06 10.16
N ASN A 146 -0.44 -6.77 10.68
CA ASN A 146 -1.55 -7.73 10.68
C ASN A 146 -2.02 -8.03 9.25
N TRP A 147 -2.10 -7.00 8.39
CA TRP A 147 -2.50 -7.16 7.00
C TRP A 147 -1.55 -8.09 6.25
N ILE A 148 -0.23 -7.87 6.32
CA ILE A 148 0.77 -8.74 5.69
C ILE A 148 0.66 -10.17 6.24
N SER A 149 0.58 -10.31 7.57
CA SER A 149 0.45 -11.62 8.21
C SER A 149 -0.79 -12.38 7.72
N GLY A 150 -1.96 -11.72 7.72
CA GLY A 150 -3.22 -12.30 7.27
C GLY A 150 -3.21 -12.69 5.79
N VAL A 151 -2.72 -11.79 4.92
CA VAL A 151 -2.63 -12.03 3.47
C VAL A 151 -1.69 -13.20 3.17
N VAL A 152 -0.50 -13.25 3.78
CA VAL A 152 0.44 -14.36 3.57
C VAL A 152 -0.15 -15.67 4.07
N ARG A 153 -0.66 -15.71 5.30
CA ARG A 153 -1.18 -16.94 5.91
C ARG A 153 -2.41 -17.50 5.21
N SER A 154 -3.26 -16.63 4.66
CA SER A 154 -4.47 -17.04 3.94
C SER A 154 -4.17 -17.85 2.67
N GLN A 155 -2.96 -17.69 2.11
CA GLN A 155 -2.51 -18.34 0.89
C GLN A 155 -1.74 -19.64 1.14
N LEU A 156 -1.48 -19.98 2.39
CA LEU A 156 -0.73 -21.19 2.73
C LEU A 156 -1.61 -22.44 2.60
N PRO A 157 -1.03 -23.57 2.16
CA PRO A 157 -1.70 -24.86 2.19
C PRO A 157 -2.21 -25.23 3.59
N SER A 158 -3.33 -25.95 3.65
CA SER A 158 -4.02 -26.32 4.90
C SER A 158 -3.13 -27.04 5.92
N PHE A 159 -2.12 -27.80 5.48
CA PHE A 159 -1.21 -28.55 6.36
C PHE A 159 -0.26 -27.66 7.18
N PHE A 160 -0.17 -26.36 6.89
CA PHE A 160 0.53 -25.40 7.76
C PHE A 160 -0.34 -24.91 8.93
N HIS A 161 -1.63 -25.25 8.95
CA HIS A 161 -2.58 -24.90 10.00
C HIS A 161 -2.72 -23.38 10.27
N GLN A 162 -2.48 -22.54 9.27
CA GLN A 162 -2.48 -21.07 9.40
C GLN A 162 -3.84 -20.39 9.11
N LYS A 163 -4.87 -21.15 8.69
CA LYS A 163 -6.16 -20.57 8.28
C LYS A 163 -6.90 -19.80 9.37
N GLN A 164 -6.74 -20.20 10.64
CA GLN A 164 -7.38 -19.48 11.75
C GLN A 164 -6.66 -18.17 12.04
N ALA A 165 -5.33 -18.21 12.20
CA ALA A 165 -4.52 -17.02 12.37
C ALA A 165 -4.69 -16.02 11.23
N ALA A 166 -4.82 -16.50 9.99
CA ALA A 166 -5.16 -15.66 8.83
C ALA A 166 -6.50 -14.93 9.01
N ARG A 167 -7.55 -15.65 9.42
CA ARG A 167 -8.87 -15.06 9.66
C ARG A 167 -8.83 -14.03 10.79
N ASP A 168 -8.15 -14.34 11.88
CA ASP A 168 -8.06 -13.44 13.03
C ASP A 168 -7.37 -12.12 12.63
N ASP A 169 -6.27 -12.20 11.89
CA ASP A 169 -5.52 -11.03 11.42
C ASP A 169 -6.32 -10.17 10.43
N LEU A 170 -7.01 -10.81 9.49
CA LEU A 170 -7.83 -10.13 8.49
C LEU A 170 -9.09 -9.51 9.10
N ASN A 171 -9.76 -10.22 10.01
CA ASN A 171 -10.91 -9.67 10.75
C ASN A 171 -10.49 -8.50 11.64
N TRP A 172 -9.32 -8.57 12.28
CA TRP A 172 -8.78 -7.45 13.03
C TRP A 172 -8.56 -6.24 12.11
N CYS A 173 -8.01 -6.44 10.90
CA CYS A 173 -7.85 -5.36 9.92
C CYS A 173 -9.19 -4.74 9.53
N ALA A 174 -10.20 -5.56 9.21
CA ALA A 174 -11.55 -5.07 8.88
C ALA A 174 -12.15 -4.23 10.02
N ALA A 175 -11.97 -4.67 11.27
CA ALA A 175 -12.45 -3.95 12.46
C ALA A 175 -11.64 -2.68 12.79
N ASN A 176 -10.43 -2.52 12.24
CA ASN A 176 -9.51 -1.42 12.55
C ASN A 176 -9.13 -0.60 11.31
N ILE A 177 -10.05 -0.46 10.34
CA ILE A 177 -9.76 0.24 9.08
C ILE A 177 -9.27 1.69 9.26
N ALA A 178 -9.69 2.37 10.33
CA ALA A 178 -9.18 3.70 10.66
C ALA A 178 -7.66 3.76 10.89
N LYS A 179 -6.99 2.62 11.09
CA LYS A 179 -5.53 2.50 11.23
C LYS A 179 -4.81 2.16 9.92
N ALA A 180 -5.54 1.92 8.83
CA ALA A 180 -4.92 1.60 7.54
C ALA A 180 -4.33 2.86 6.89
N PRO A 181 -3.32 2.70 6.00
CA PRO A 181 -2.83 3.82 5.20
C PRO A 181 -3.91 4.44 4.29
N ASP A 182 -4.81 3.61 3.77
CA ASP A 182 -5.93 4.01 2.90
C ASP A 182 -7.06 2.97 2.95
N ALA A 183 -8.30 3.39 2.67
CA ALA A 183 -9.46 2.50 2.64
C ALA A 183 -9.36 1.36 1.60
N GLY A 184 -8.61 1.57 0.52
CA GLY A 184 -8.37 0.58 -0.54
C GLY A 184 -7.70 -0.70 -0.05
N TRP A 185 -7.05 -0.68 1.11
CA TRP A 185 -6.46 -1.87 1.73
C TRP A 185 -7.50 -2.92 2.15
N LEU A 186 -8.76 -2.53 2.40
CA LEU A 186 -9.85 -3.48 2.68
C LEU A 186 -10.13 -4.41 1.53
N ARG A 187 -9.89 -3.98 0.28
CA ARG A 187 -10.19 -4.80 -0.89
C ARG A 187 -9.47 -6.14 -0.84
N GLU A 188 -8.20 -6.13 -0.43
CA GLU A 188 -7.45 -7.37 -0.25
C GLU A 188 -7.90 -8.14 0.99
N VAL A 189 -8.26 -7.45 2.08
CA VAL A 189 -8.77 -8.08 3.30
C VAL A 189 -10.03 -8.89 2.99
N ASP A 190 -11.02 -8.24 2.38
CA ASP A 190 -12.29 -8.86 2.01
C ASP A 190 -12.08 -9.99 1.00
N PHE A 191 -11.22 -9.79 -0.01
CA PHE A 191 -10.91 -10.84 -0.97
C PHE A 191 -10.36 -12.12 -0.30
N ARG A 192 -9.43 -11.96 0.65
CA ARG A 192 -8.85 -13.10 1.40
C ARG A 192 -9.84 -13.71 2.39
N LEU A 193 -10.64 -12.91 3.08
CA LEU A 193 -11.73 -13.43 3.93
C LEU A 193 -12.74 -14.23 3.11
N GLY A 194 -13.11 -13.75 1.92
CA GLY A 194 -13.98 -14.46 0.98
C GLY A 194 -13.38 -15.79 0.52
N THR A 195 -12.08 -15.81 0.20
CA THR A 195 -11.37 -17.04 -0.19
C THR A 195 -11.37 -18.06 0.95
N LEU A 196 -11.17 -17.61 2.19
CA LEU A 196 -11.18 -18.47 3.37
C LEU A 196 -12.58 -19.00 3.69
N ALA A 197 -13.62 -18.16 3.54
CA ALA A 197 -15.02 -18.56 3.71
C ALA A 197 -15.44 -19.59 2.64
N PHE A 198 -15.05 -19.35 1.38
CA PHE A 198 -15.30 -20.27 0.28
C PHE A 198 -14.67 -21.64 0.54
N ALA A 199 -13.41 -21.67 0.96
CA ALA A 199 -12.70 -22.90 1.30
C ALA A 199 -13.27 -23.61 2.55
N ALA A 200 -14.08 -22.94 3.36
CA ALA A 200 -14.79 -23.51 4.50
C ALA A 200 -16.23 -23.97 4.15
N GLY A 201 -16.67 -23.78 2.90
CA GLY A 201 -18.01 -24.13 2.44
C GLY A 201 -19.09 -23.07 2.72
N ASP A 202 -18.71 -21.91 3.29
CA ASP A 202 -19.62 -20.80 3.54
C ASP A 202 -19.72 -19.90 2.30
N HIS A 203 -20.43 -20.40 1.28
CA HIS A 203 -20.54 -19.74 -0.02
C HIS A 203 -21.28 -18.40 0.04
N ALA A 204 -22.25 -18.25 0.93
CA ALA A 204 -22.99 -17.00 1.11
C ALA A 204 -22.06 -15.90 1.61
N LYS A 205 -21.33 -16.17 2.71
CA LYS A 205 -20.36 -15.22 3.26
C LYS A 205 -19.20 -14.94 2.31
N ALA A 206 -18.76 -15.96 1.57
CA ALA A 206 -17.75 -15.79 0.54
C ALA A 206 -18.19 -14.79 -0.55
N GLN A 207 -19.45 -14.88 -0.99
CA GLN A 207 -20.00 -13.99 -2.01
C GLN A 207 -20.17 -12.55 -1.50
N ASP A 208 -20.54 -12.37 -0.22
CA ASP A 208 -20.62 -11.06 0.41
C ASP A 208 -19.25 -10.38 0.45
N TYR A 209 -18.22 -11.09 0.92
CA TYR A 209 -16.84 -10.58 0.92
C TYR A 209 -16.32 -10.29 -0.49
N LEU A 210 -16.63 -11.15 -1.46
CA LEU A 210 -16.24 -10.93 -2.85
C LEU A 210 -16.85 -9.62 -3.40
N ARG A 211 -18.12 -9.34 -3.06
CA ARG A 211 -18.78 -8.07 -3.42
C ARG A 211 -18.08 -6.87 -2.77
N GLN A 212 -17.77 -6.95 -1.48
CA GLN A 212 -17.10 -5.88 -0.72
C GLN A 212 -15.69 -5.60 -1.28
N SER A 213 -14.97 -6.65 -1.68
CA SER A 213 -13.65 -6.53 -2.29
C SER A 213 -13.65 -5.86 -3.68
N GLY A 214 -14.82 -5.76 -4.31
CA GLY A 214 -15.02 -5.19 -5.63
C GLY A 214 -14.48 -6.04 -6.79
N TYR A 215 -14.26 -7.34 -6.58
CA TYR A 215 -13.91 -8.31 -7.64
C TYR A 215 -15.13 -9.09 -8.11
N LYS A 216 -15.09 -9.55 -9.37
CA LYS A 216 -16.18 -10.34 -9.98
C LYS A 216 -16.09 -11.84 -9.66
N SER A 217 -14.89 -12.33 -9.36
CA SER A 217 -14.61 -13.75 -9.08
C SER A 217 -13.37 -13.88 -8.19
N PHE A 218 -13.14 -15.10 -7.67
CA PHE A 218 -11.91 -15.46 -6.96
C PHE A 218 -10.72 -15.73 -7.90
N ASP A 219 -10.93 -15.61 -9.22
CA ASP A 219 -9.85 -15.58 -10.22
C ASP A 219 -9.39 -14.13 -10.39
N LYS A 220 -8.36 -13.77 -9.63
CA LYS A 220 -7.94 -12.38 -9.47
C LYS A 220 -6.76 -12.07 -10.41
N PRO A 221 -6.89 -11.10 -11.34
CA PRO A 221 -5.73 -10.57 -12.06
C PRO A 221 -4.78 -9.85 -11.09
N VAL A 222 -3.50 -9.76 -11.43
CA VAL A 222 -2.57 -8.91 -10.68
C VAL A 222 -3.09 -7.47 -10.76
N VAL A 223 -3.45 -6.91 -9.60
CA VAL A 223 -3.93 -5.53 -9.50
C VAL A 223 -2.97 -4.70 -8.66
N LEU A 224 -2.76 -3.48 -9.10
CA LEU A 224 -2.00 -2.48 -8.38
C LEU A 224 -2.96 -1.80 -7.39
N THR A 225 -2.74 -1.97 -6.08
CA THR A 225 -3.38 -1.12 -5.08
C THR A 225 -2.58 0.17 -5.03
N THR A 226 -3.15 1.23 -5.58
CA THR A 226 -2.55 2.55 -5.58
C THR A 226 -3.29 3.45 -4.59
N PRO A 227 -2.62 4.47 -4.04
CA PRO A 227 -3.29 5.45 -3.20
C PRO A 227 -4.19 6.38 -4.04
N PHE A 228 -4.17 6.28 -5.37
CA PHE A 228 -4.98 7.12 -6.21
C PHE A 228 -6.40 6.61 -6.38
N SER A 229 -7.35 7.54 -6.43
CA SER A 229 -8.76 7.28 -6.73
C SER A 229 -9.19 8.13 -7.91
N GLU A 230 -10.04 7.57 -8.76
CA GLU A 230 -10.68 8.28 -9.85
C GLU A 230 -12.19 8.22 -9.68
N ASP A 231 -12.81 9.38 -9.79
CA ASP A 231 -14.26 9.54 -9.77
C ASP A 231 -14.67 10.49 -10.89
N VAL A 232 -15.82 10.22 -11.51
CA VAL A 232 -16.28 10.98 -12.69
C VAL A 232 -16.55 12.44 -12.33
N LEU A 233 -16.95 12.71 -11.09
CA LEU A 233 -17.26 14.07 -10.62
C LEU A 233 -16.03 14.78 -10.07
N SER A 234 -15.25 14.10 -9.22
CA SER A 234 -14.13 14.71 -8.49
C SER A 234 -12.76 14.52 -9.16
N GLY A 235 -12.69 13.74 -10.24
CA GLY A 235 -11.47 13.53 -11.02
C GLY A 235 -10.48 12.58 -10.34
N HIS A 236 -9.19 12.77 -10.64
CA HIS A 236 -8.09 11.98 -10.09
C HIS A 236 -7.57 12.62 -8.79
N ALA A 237 -7.41 11.80 -7.75
CA ALA A 237 -6.77 12.19 -6.48
C ALA A 237 -5.65 11.20 -6.16
N PHE A 238 -4.50 11.66 -5.67
CA PHE A 238 -3.30 10.82 -5.45
C PHE A 238 -3.26 10.07 -4.11
N ALA A 239 -4.13 10.41 -3.16
CA ALA A 239 -4.21 9.81 -1.82
C ALA A 239 -5.59 10.05 -1.19
N SER A 240 -5.84 9.52 0.00
CA SER A 240 -6.94 10.00 0.85
C SER A 240 -6.77 11.48 1.22
N ARG A 241 -7.89 12.21 1.33
CA ARG A 241 -7.92 13.61 1.78
C ARG A 241 -7.25 13.75 3.14
N ARG A 242 -6.31 14.67 3.26
CA ARG A 242 -5.59 14.93 4.50
C ARG A 242 -5.25 16.40 4.64
N ILE A 243 -5.17 16.85 5.89
CA ILE A 243 -4.65 18.16 6.28
C ILE A 243 -3.46 17.90 7.19
N ALA A 244 -2.30 18.45 6.83
CA ALA A 244 -1.07 18.33 7.60
C ALA A 244 -0.54 19.72 7.95
N GLU A 245 -0.15 19.93 9.20
CA GLU A 245 0.57 21.12 9.63
C GLU A 245 2.07 20.92 9.38
N ILE A 246 2.57 21.47 8.28
CA ILE A 246 3.99 21.44 7.93
C ILE A 246 4.80 22.27 8.94
N ILE A 247 4.25 23.42 9.31
CA ILE A 247 4.69 24.22 10.44
C ILE A 247 3.49 24.40 11.36
N PRO A 248 3.53 23.85 12.60
CA PRO A 248 2.42 23.93 13.53
C PRO A 248 1.85 25.34 13.68
N GLY A 249 0.54 25.47 13.50
CA GLY A 249 -0.21 26.72 13.60
C GLY A 249 0.16 27.78 12.58
N ARG A 250 0.83 27.43 11.46
CA ARG A 250 1.31 28.40 10.47
C ARG A 250 1.22 27.97 9.03
N VAL A 251 1.61 26.73 8.71
CA VAL A 251 1.62 26.23 7.32
C VAL A 251 0.84 24.93 7.26
N TYR A 252 -0.25 24.95 6.50
CA TYR A 252 -1.14 23.81 6.29
C TYR A 252 -0.99 23.31 4.85
N ALA A 253 -0.72 22.03 4.69
CA ALA A 253 -0.77 21.33 3.41
C ALA A 253 -2.04 20.48 3.35
N LEU A 254 -2.84 20.69 2.31
CA LEU A 254 -4.06 19.94 2.04
C LEU A 254 -3.82 19.10 0.79
N SER A 255 -3.80 17.78 0.96
CA SER A 255 -3.61 16.85 -0.15
C SER A 255 -4.94 16.22 -0.56
N SER A 256 -5.04 15.86 -1.85
CA SER A 256 -6.12 15.05 -2.41
C SER A 256 -7.52 15.66 -2.40
N PHE A 257 -7.60 16.99 -2.36
CA PHE A 257 -8.79 17.72 -2.80
C PHE A 257 -8.82 17.84 -4.34
N GLU A 258 -7.67 17.67 -4.98
CA GLU A 258 -7.48 17.54 -6.43
C GLU A 258 -6.12 16.86 -6.72
N PHE A 259 -5.70 16.84 -7.99
CA PHE A 259 -4.40 16.41 -8.50
C PHE A 259 -3.22 17.09 -7.78
N THR A 260 -3.33 18.39 -7.48
CA THR A 260 -2.27 19.13 -6.78
C THR A 260 -2.60 19.36 -5.31
N GLU A 261 -1.55 19.52 -4.50
CA GLU A 261 -1.71 19.95 -3.11
C GLU A 261 -2.02 21.45 -3.03
N TYR A 262 -2.78 21.83 -2.01
CA TYR A 262 -2.97 23.23 -1.62
C TYR A 262 -2.17 23.54 -0.39
N TYR A 263 -1.61 24.74 -0.35
CA TYR A 263 -0.95 25.24 0.84
C TYR A 263 -1.66 26.49 1.35
N PHE A 264 -1.81 26.58 2.67
CA PHE A 264 -2.28 27.78 3.33
C PHE A 264 -1.24 28.21 4.35
N VAL A 265 -0.85 29.48 4.27
CA VAL A 265 0.20 30.08 5.10
C VAL A 265 -0.40 31.25 5.87
N ILE A 266 -0.22 31.23 7.18
CA ILE A 266 -0.55 32.36 8.04
C ILE A 266 0.60 33.37 8.00
N SER A 267 0.28 34.65 7.79
CA SER A 267 1.26 35.75 7.85
C SER A 267 1.95 35.84 9.22
N ASP A 268 3.13 36.46 9.26
CA ASP A 268 3.93 36.60 10.48
C ASP A 268 3.19 37.34 11.59
N ASP A 269 2.37 38.34 11.22
CA ASP A 269 1.52 39.10 12.14
C ASP A 269 0.17 38.41 12.46
N ARG A 270 -0.08 37.23 11.87
CA ARG A 270 -1.29 36.41 12.02
C ARG A 270 -2.59 37.08 11.61
N ARG A 271 -2.52 38.11 10.77
CA ARG A 271 -3.71 38.83 10.29
C ARG A 271 -4.25 38.30 8.97
N GLU A 272 -3.44 37.57 8.22
CA GLU A 272 -3.76 37.15 6.88
C GLU A 272 -3.56 35.64 6.72
N LEU A 273 -4.48 35.02 5.98
CA LEU A 273 -4.30 33.70 5.43
C LEU A 273 -3.97 33.86 3.93
N ILE A 274 -2.93 33.18 3.50
CA ILE A 274 -2.41 33.20 2.13
C ILE A 274 -2.55 31.79 1.57
N GLY A 275 -3.33 31.63 0.50
CA GLY A 275 -3.45 30.38 -0.25
C GLY A 275 -2.39 30.27 -1.34
N ILE A 276 -1.88 29.07 -1.58
CA ILE A 276 -1.04 28.73 -2.73
C ILE A 276 -1.73 27.56 -3.43
N ASP A 277 -2.08 27.78 -4.69
CA ASP A 277 -2.86 26.89 -5.52
C ASP A 277 -2.07 26.59 -6.81
N ALA A 278 -2.15 25.36 -7.28
CA ALA A 278 -1.49 24.89 -8.50
C ALA A 278 -2.50 24.51 -9.59
N GLY A 279 -3.53 25.36 -9.75
CA GLY A 279 -4.43 25.29 -10.90
C GLY A 279 -5.69 24.47 -10.62
N THR A 280 -6.20 24.45 -9.41
CA THR A 280 -7.38 23.62 -9.13
C THR A 280 -8.70 24.14 -9.68
N ARG A 281 -9.71 23.27 -9.74
CA ARG A 281 -11.12 23.60 -10.00
C ARG A 281 -11.73 24.34 -8.81
N ALA A 282 -12.76 25.13 -9.10
CA ALA A 282 -13.44 25.96 -8.10
C ALA A 282 -14.15 25.15 -7.00
N ASP A 283 -14.71 23.99 -7.34
CA ASP A 283 -15.36 23.08 -6.40
C ASP A 283 -14.36 22.39 -5.46
N SER A 284 -13.22 21.95 -5.99
CA SER A 284 -12.11 21.41 -5.21
C SER A 284 -11.52 22.45 -4.26
N ALA A 285 -11.34 23.69 -4.73
CA ALA A 285 -10.83 24.79 -3.92
C ALA A 285 -11.78 25.14 -2.76
N LYS A 286 -13.10 25.13 -3.03
CA LYS A 286 -14.13 25.27 -2.00
C LYS A 286 -14.03 24.17 -0.96
N ALA A 287 -14.00 22.91 -1.39
CA ALA A 287 -13.93 21.78 -0.48
C ALA A 287 -12.66 21.80 0.38
N ALA A 288 -11.51 22.17 -0.19
CA ALA A 288 -10.25 22.31 0.53
C ALA A 288 -10.33 23.41 1.59
N TYR A 289 -10.78 24.61 1.20
CA TYR A 289 -10.87 25.75 2.12
C TYR A 289 -11.89 25.51 3.25
N GLU A 290 -13.06 24.95 2.95
CA GLU A 290 -14.06 24.61 3.97
C GLU A 290 -13.54 23.54 4.93
N ALA A 291 -12.85 22.52 4.43
CA ALA A 291 -12.21 21.51 5.29
C ALA A 291 -11.14 22.12 6.20
N LEU A 292 -10.35 23.07 5.69
CA LEU A 292 -9.38 23.80 6.51
C LEU A 292 -10.07 24.63 7.59
N ARG A 293 -11.15 25.34 7.27
CA ARG A 293 -11.92 26.13 8.25
C ARG A 293 -12.57 25.26 9.33
N ILE A 294 -12.98 24.04 8.99
CA ILE A 294 -13.47 23.08 9.99
C ILE A 294 -12.34 22.58 10.89
N TYR A 295 -11.18 22.25 10.30
CA TYR A 295 -10.02 21.74 11.02
C TYR A 295 -9.39 22.79 11.94
N ALA A 296 -9.27 24.02 11.46
CA ALA A 296 -8.69 25.17 12.15
C ALA A 296 -9.68 26.36 12.09
N PRO A 297 -10.67 26.42 13.00
CA PRO A 297 -11.74 27.42 12.95
C PRO A 297 -11.27 28.85 13.22
N ASN A 298 -10.12 29.02 13.88
CA ASN A 298 -9.62 30.33 14.32
C ASN A 298 -8.59 30.95 13.36
N LEU A 299 -8.54 30.49 12.11
CA LEU A 299 -7.65 31.07 11.11
C LEU A 299 -8.05 32.51 10.76
N PRO A 300 -7.08 33.38 10.40
CA PRO A 300 -7.40 34.68 9.82
C PRO A 300 -8.12 34.53 8.49
N GLU A 301 -8.66 35.66 8.01
CA GLU A 301 -9.34 35.70 6.71
C GLU A 301 -8.36 35.46 5.55
N LEU A 302 -8.87 34.79 4.51
CA LEU A 302 -8.13 34.55 3.27
C LEU A 302 -8.05 35.85 2.47
N THR A 303 -6.87 36.48 2.45
CA THR A 303 -6.68 37.78 1.78
C THR A 303 -5.90 37.69 0.49
N THR A 304 -5.14 36.60 0.30
CA THR A 304 -4.21 36.47 -0.83
C THR A 304 -4.20 35.04 -1.37
N ILE A 305 -4.14 34.89 -2.69
CA ILE A 305 -3.97 33.62 -3.40
C ILE A 305 -2.81 33.75 -4.40
N PHE A 306 -1.83 32.86 -4.29
CA PHE A 306 -0.82 32.62 -5.31
C PHE A 306 -1.24 31.46 -6.19
N ILE A 307 -1.34 31.70 -7.50
CA ILE A 307 -1.59 30.67 -8.52
C ILE A 307 -0.24 30.36 -9.18
N THR A 308 0.26 29.16 -8.90
CA THR A 308 1.57 28.70 -9.40
C THR A 308 1.49 28.03 -10.76
N HIS A 309 0.29 27.57 -11.13
CA HIS A 309 0.01 26.87 -12.39
C HIS A 309 -1.42 27.14 -12.84
N SER A 310 -1.65 27.23 -14.15
CA SER A 310 -3.00 27.41 -14.72
C SER A 310 -3.10 26.82 -16.12
N HIS A 311 -4.29 26.34 -16.46
CA HIS A 311 -4.65 25.85 -17.78
C HIS A 311 -5.95 26.50 -18.26
N TRP A 312 -6.32 26.26 -19.52
CA TRP A 312 -7.54 26.83 -20.12
C TRP A 312 -8.83 26.28 -19.48
N ASP A 313 -8.79 25.08 -18.89
CA ASP A 313 -9.91 24.41 -18.24
C ASP A 313 -9.95 24.63 -16.71
N HIS A 314 -8.88 25.16 -16.11
CA HIS A 314 -8.81 25.46 -14.67
C HIS A 314 -7.77 26.53 -14.31
N ILE A 315 -8.17 27.50 -13.47
CA ILE A 315 -7.32 28.63 -13.04
C ILE A 315 -7.41 28.78 -11.51
N GLY A 316 -6.89 27.81 -10.78
CA GLY A 316 -6.56 27.94 -9.35
C GLY A 316 -7.73 28.40 -8.46
N GLY A 317 -8.84 27.67 -8.47
CA GLY A 317 -9.98 27.93 -7.59
C GLY A 317 -10.65 29.30 -7.76
N GLN A 318 -10.25 30.08 -8.77
CA GLN A 318 -10.45 31.52 -8.80
C GLN A 318 -11.93 31.91 -8.75
N ALA A 319 -12.79 31.17 -9.46
CA ALA A 319 -14.23 31.45 -9.48
C ALA A 319 -14.85 31.33 -8.08
N TYR A 320 -14.36 30.40 -7.26
CA TYR A 320 -14.78 30.27 -5.86
C TYR A 320 -14.19 31.40 -5.01
N PHE A 321 -12.88 31.59 -5.04
CA PHE A 321 -12.19 32.54 -4.17
C PHE A 321 -12.64 33.99 -4.39
N ARG A 322 -13.02 34.37 -5.62
CA ARG A 322 -13.60 35.70 -5.92
C ARG A 322 -14.95 35.96 -5.23
N GLY A 323 -15.66 34.89 -4.87
CA GLY A 323 -16.93 34.94 -4.14
C GLY A 323 -16.77 35.11 -2.63
N LEU A 324 -15.54 35.01 -2.09
CA LEU A 324 -15.28 35.19 -0.67
C LEU A 324 -15.32 36.66 -0.24
N ASN A 325 -15.55 36.86 1.05
CA ASN A 325 -15.44 38.15 1.72
C ASN A 325 -14.55 38.01 2.97
N PRO A 326 -13.42 38.71 3.07
CA PRO A 326 -12.88 39.67 2.10
C PRO A 326 -12.53 39.02 0.76
N LYS A 327 -12.55 39.83 -0.32
CA LYS A 327 -12.13 39.39 -1.65
C LYS A 327 -10.62 39.22 -1.69
N PRO A 328 -10.08 38.01 -1.96
CA PRO A 328 -8.65 37.80 -1.99
C PRO A 328 -7.99 38.49 -3.19
N ARG A 329 -6.75 38.93 -3.01
CA ARG A 329 -5.86 39.36 -4.10
C ARG A 329 -5.23 38.15 -4.77
N PHE A 330 -5.17 38.15 -6.10
CA PHE A 330 -4.59 37.05 -6.87
C PHE A 330 -3.24 37.46 -7.45
N TYR A 331 -2.26 36.56 -7.31
CA TYR A 331 -0.94 36.67 -7.92
C TYR A 331 -0.71 35.41 -8.77
N ALA A 332 -0.46 35.57 -10.06
CA ALA A 332 -0.20 34.47 -10.99
C ALA A 332 1.04 34.78 -11.83
N ARG A 333 1.71 33.74 -12.35
CA ARG A 333 2.80 33.86 -13.33
C ARG A 333 2.31 33.65 -14.74
#